data_AF-A0A6P0IIU3-F1
#
_entry.id   AF-A0A6P0IIU3-F1
#
_cell.length_a   1.000
_cell.length_b   1.000
_cell.length_c   1.000
_cell.angle_alpha   90.00
_cell.angle_beta   90.00
_cell.angle_gamma   90.00
#
_symmetry.space_group_name_H-M   'P 1'
#
loop_
_entity.id
_entity.type
_entity.pdbx_description
1 polymer ?
#
loop_
_entity_poly.entity_id
_entity_poly.type
_entity_poly.pdbx_seq_one_letter_code
_entity_poly.pdbx_strand_id
1 'polypeptide(L)'
;IPKQKIDPEHIDRIIDFLTTGQITHDCPITVEEASELGLPVTVGLPKAIYKLMDLYPQPQGGRPSVQYIPLPYKPTPTLPDTTSRLLSDK
;
A
#
# COMPACT_ATOMS: atom_id res chain seq x y z
N ILE A 1 24.87 -17.51 11.38
CA ILE A 1 23.90 -17.13 12.42
C ILE A 1 23.64 -15.64 12.27
N PRO A 2 22.39 -15.18 12.12
CA PRO A 2 22.09 -13.76 12.04
C PRO A 2 22.51 -13.05 13.33
N LYS A 3 23.17 -11.89 13.20
CA LYS A 3 23.61 -11.09 14.35
C LYS A 3 22.47 -10.18 14.80
N GLN A 4 22.21 -10.15 16.10
CA GLN A 4 21.26 -9.23 16.71
C GLN A 4 21.68 -7.78 16.43
N LYS A 5 20.76 -6.96 15.91
CA LYS A 5 20.98 -5.54 15.58
C LYS A 5 20.27 -4.58 16.52
N ILE A 6 19.21 -5.03 17.19
CA ILE A 6 18.38 -4.24 18.10
C ILE A 6 18.79 -4.58 19.53
N ASP A 7 18.97 -3.57 20.37
CA ASP A 7 19.21 -3.77 21.79
C ASP A 7 17.99 -4.46 22.44
N PRO A 8 18.18 -5.52 23.26
CA PRO A 8 17.10 -6.18 23.97
C PRO A 8 16.11 -5.23 24.67
N GLU A 9 16.58 -4.11 25.22
CA GLU A 9 15.73 -3.16 25.96
C GLU A 9 14.70 -2.46 25.05
N HIS A 10 14.97 -2.34 23.75
CA HIS A 10 14.06 -1.66 22.81
C HIS A 10 13.05 -2.62 22.14
N ILE A 11 13.23 -3.94 22.25
CA ILE A 11 12.47 -4.93 21.48
C ILE A 11 10.97 -4.82 21.73
N ASP A 12 10.54 -4.86 22.99
CA ASP A 12 9.11 -4.86 23.33
C ASP A 12 8.42 -3.57 22.91
N ARG A 13 9.10 -2.42 23.09
CA ARG A 13 8.61 -1.12 22.65
C ARG A 13 8.46 -1.03 21.12
N ILE A 14 9.42 -1.56 20.37
CA ILE A 14 9.36 -1.61 18.91
C ILE A 14 8.18 -2.48 18.44
N ILE A 15 8.00 -3.65 19.05
CA ILE A 15 6.90 -4.57 18.70
C ILE A 15 5.56 -3.87 18.94
N ASP A 16 5.37 -3.27 20.10
CA ASP A 16 4.13 -2.58 20.44
C ASP A 16 3.82 -1.45 19.44
N PHE A 17 4.79 -0.57 19.19
CA PHE A 17 4.65 0.55 18.26
C PHE A 17 4.28 0.11 16.83
N LEU A 18 4.91 -0.95 16.31
CA LEU A 18 4.71 -1.39 14.93
C LEU A 18 3.47 -2.27 14.72
N THR A 19 2.94 -2.89 15.79
CA THR A 19 1.84 -3.88 15.66
C THR A 19 0.49 -3.41 16.19
N THR A 20 0.43 -2.36 17.00
CA THR A 20 -0.82 -1.88 17.64
C THR A 20 -1.57 -0.82 16.84
N GLY A 21 -1.11 -0.49 15.63
CA GLY A 21 -1.76 0.52 14.78
C GLY A 21 -1.45 1.96 15.16
N GLN A 22 -0.38 2.19 15.93
CA GLN A 22 0.16 3.54 16.18
C GLN A 22 0.69 4.18 14.89
N ILE A 23 1.05 3.36 13.89
CA ILE A 23 1.47 3.78 12.55
C ILE A 23 0.51 3.23 11.51
N THR A 24 0.16 4.08 10.55
CA THR A 24 -0.63 3.75 9.36
C THR A 24 0.25 3.84 8.11
N HIS A 25 -0.17 3.20 7.01
CA HIS A 25 0.61 3.14 5.77
C HIS A 25 0.90 4.51 5.12
N ASP A 26 0.12 5.53 5.46
CA ASP A 26 0.21 6.92 5.00
C ASP A 26 0.96 7.83 5.98
N CYS A 27 1.33 7.33 7.17
CA CYS A 27 2.12 8.05 8.16
C CYS A 27 3.53 7.43 8.23
N PRO A 28 4.52 7.97 7.48
CA PRO A 28 5.86 7.41 7.47
C PRO A 28 6.56 7.64 8.82
N ILE A 29 7.32 6.64 9.28
CA ILE A 29 8.23 6.80 10.43
C ILE A 29 9.44 7.61 9.95
N THR A 30 9.66 8.76 10.56
CA THR A 30 10.81 9.63 10.27
C THR A 30 12.11 9.02 10.77
N VAL A 31 13.24 9.56 10.30
CA VAL A 31 14.58 9.11 10.74
C VAL A 31 14.75 9.35 12.24
N GLU A 32 14.25 10.49 12.72
CA GLU A 32 14.29 10.93 14.09
C GLU A 32 13.49 9.95 14.98
N GLU A 33 12.22 9.70 14.63
CA GLU A 33 11.37 8.75 15.35
C GLU A 33 11.95 7.33 15.36
N ALA A 34 12.45 6.86 14.22
CA ALA A 34 13.05 5.52 14.13
C ALA A 34 14.28 5.39 15.02
N SER A 35 15.10 6.45 15.09
CA SER A 35 16.29 6.49 15.95
C SER A 35 15.91 6.51 17.43
N GLU A 36 14.91 7.31 17.81
CA GLU A 36 14.38 7.38 19.18
C GLU A 36 13.71 6.07 19.64
N LEU A 37 13.13 5.32 18.70
CA LEU A 37 12.54 4.01 18.95
C LEU A 37 13.61 2.91 19.15
N GLY A 38 14.87 3.18 18.80
CA GLY A 38 15.97 2.21 18.88
C GLY A 38 16.10 1.32 17.64
N LEU A 39 15.52 1.74 16.49
CA LEU A 39 15.70 1.02 15.23
C LEU A 39 17.10 1.27 14.66
N PRO A 40 17.78 0.25 14.12
CA PRO A 40 19.11 0.38 13.54
C PRO A 40 19.02 0.96 12.12
N VAL A 41 18.68 2.25 12.02
CA VAL A 41 18.53 2.96 10.74
C VAL A 41 19.86 3.54 10.26
N THR A 42 20.02 3.63 8.95
CA THR A 42 21.14 4.31 8.30
C THR A 42 20.59 5.33 7.33
N VAL A 43 21.03 6.58 7.45
CA VAL A 43 20.52 7.67 6.62
C VAL A 43 21.31 7.75 5.32
N GLY A 44 20.58 7.88 4.22
CA GLY A 44 21.14 7.98 2.89
C GLY A 44 21.54 6.64 2.28
N LEU A 45 21.67 6.63 0.97
CA LEU A 45 22.10 5.46 0.20
C LEU A 45 23.54 5.66 -0.30
N PRO A 46 24.33 4.59 -0.46
CA PRO A 46 25.64 4.71 -1.10
C PRO A 46 25.51 5.27 -2.52
N LYS A 47 26.50 6.07 -2.97
CA LYS A 47 26.52 6.66 -4.33
C LYS A 47 26.33 5.64 -5.46
N ALA A 48 26.77 4.39 -5.27
CA ALA A 48 26.57 3.32 -6.24
C ALA A 48 25.09 2.98 -6.47
N ILE A 49 24.24 3.11 -5.44
CA ILE A 49 22.80 2.87 -5.56
C ILE A 49 22.14 3.98 -6.37
N TYR A 50 22.47 5.24 -6.15
CA TYR A 50 21.98 6.34 -6.98
C TYR A 50 22.36 6.15 -8.46
N LYS A 51 23.62 5.80 -8.74
CA LYS A 51 24.08 5.47 -10.10
C LYS A 51 23.31 4.32 -10.74
N LEU A 52 22.86 3.34 -9.95
CA LEU A 52 22.01 2.25 -10.43
C LEU A 52 20.60 2.78 -10.77
N MET A 53 20.02 3.63 -9.93
CA MET A 53 18.70 4.23 -10.16
C MET A 53 18.68 5.11 -11.42
N ASP A 54 19.76 5.81 -11.71
CA ASP A 54 19.91 6.64 -12.92
C ASP A 54 19.75 5.82 -14.21
N LEU A 55 19.99 4.50 -14.19
CA LEU A 55 19.81 3.61 -15.34
C LEU A 55 18.33 3.25 -15.60
N TYR A 56 17.45 3.45 -14.62
CA TYR A 56 16.04 3.05 -14.66
C TYR A 56 15.13 4.23 -14.33
N PRO A 57 15.05 5.26 -15.19
CA PRO A 57 14.19 6.41 -14.96
C PRO A 57 12.72 5.95 -14.88
N GLN A 58 12.00 6.42 -13.86
CA GLN A 58 10.56 6.14 -13.74
C GLN A 58 9.82 6.77 -14.92
N PRO A 59 8.98 6.02 -15.65
CA PRO A 59 8.23 6.56 -16.78
C PRO A 59 7.29 7.66 -16.28
N GLN A 60 7.39 8.85 -16.87
CA GLN A 60 6.56 10.01 -16.50
C GLN A 60 5.08 9.89 -16.97
N GLY A 61 4.71 8.74 -17.55
CA GLY A 61 3.39 8.51 -18.13
C GLY A 61 2.36 8.16 -17.07
N GLY A 62 1.45 9.09 -16.80
CA GLY A 62 0.26 8.92 -15.97
C GLY A 62 -0.78 8.01 -16.60
N ARG A 63 -0.48 6.70 -16.70
CA ARG A 63 -1.56 5.72 -16.75
C ARG A 63 -2.19 5.73 -15.36
N PRO A 64 -3.46 6.13 -15.22
CA PRO A 64 -4.14 6.02 -13.94
C PRO A 64 -4.00 4.59 -13.46
N SER A 65 -3.56 4.39 -12.21
CA SER A 65 -3.53 3.06 -11.59
C SER A 65 -4.93 2.43 -11.54
N VAL A 66 -5.96 3.27 -11.62
CA VAL A 66 -7.38 2.92 -11.64
C VAL A 66 -7.99 3.37 -12.96
N GLN A 67 -8.46 2.40 -13.75
CA GLN A 67 -9.25 2.69 -14.95
C GLN A 67 -10.72 2.83 -14.57
N TYR A 68 -11.23 4.06 -14.56
CA TYR A 68 -12.64 4.33 -14.34
C TYR A 68 -13.45 3.94 -15.59
N ILE A 69 -14.61 3.32 -15.39
CA ILE A 69 -15.63 3.21 -16.43
C ILE A 69 -16.24 4.61 -16.59
N PRO A 70 -16.34 5.18 -17.80
CA PRO A 70 -16.95 6.48 -18.00
C PRO A 70 -18.42 6.45 -17.53
N LEU A 71 -18.78 7.39 -16.65
CA LEU A 71 -20.17 7.63 -16.30
C LEU A 71 -20.85 8.49 -17.38
N PRO A 72 -22.13 8.25 -17.68
CA PRO A 72 -23.06 7.37 -16.96
C PRO A 72 -22.93 5.89 -17.35
N TYR A 73 -23.09 4.99 -16.37
CA TYR A 73 -23.26 3.55 -16.64
C TYR A 73 -24.37 3.35 -17.67
N LYS A 74 -24.12 2.52 -18.69
CA LYS A 74 -25.22 2.05 -19.55
C LYS A 74 -26.24 1.35 -18.64
N PRO A 75 -27.56 1.62 -18.82
CA PRO A 75 -28.57 0.96 -18.03
C PRO A 75 -28.38 -0.55 -18.14
N THR A 76 -28.30 -1.22 -16.99
CA THR A 76 -28.26 -2.68 -16.91
C THR A 76 -29.42 -3.23 -17.75
N PRO A 77 -29.20 -4.19 -18.65
CA PRO A 77 -30.30 -4.81 -19.38
C PRO A 77 -31.33 -5.30 -18.38
N THR A 78 -32.57 -4.83 -18.49
CA THR A 78 -33.66 -5.35 -17.67
C THR A 78 -33.84 -6.81 -18.03
N LEU A 79 -33.84 -7.68 -17.00
CA LEU A 79 -34.25 -9.07 -17.20
C LEU A 79 -35.66 -9.08 -17.83
N PRO A 80 -35.93 -9.99 -18.78
CA PRO A 80 -37.26 -10.10 -19.36
C PRO A 80 -38.28 -10.34 -18.25
N ASP A 81 -39.41 -9.64 -18.33
CA ASP A 81 -40.45 -9.67 -17.31
C ASP A 81 -40.99 -11.10 -17.16
N THR A 82 -40.59 -11.79 -16.09
CA THR A 82 -41.05 -13.15 -15.79
C THR A 82 -42.54 -13.20 -15.46
N THR A 83 -43.17 -12.05 -15.19
CA THR A 83 -44.61 -11.97 -14.87
C THR A 83 -45.47 -12.38 -16.05
N SER A 84 -45.09 -12.03 -17.28
CA SER A 84 -45.86 -12.40 -18.47
C SER A 84 -45.81 -13.90 -18.78
N ARG A 85 -44.80 -14.62 -18.23
CA ARG A 85 -44.66 -16.08 -18.42
C ARG A 85 -45.55 -16.89 -17.48
N LEU A 86 -45.85 -16.37 -16.29
CA LEU A 86 -46.67 -17.07 -15.29
C LEU A 86 -48.18 -16.90 -15.51
N LEU A 87 -48.59 -15.93 -16.33
CA LEU A 87 -50.00 -15.65 -16.61
C LEU A 87 -50.52 -16.35 -17.88
N SER A 88 -49.65 -16.95 -18.70
CA SER A 88 -50.04 -17.73 -19.87
C SER A 88 -50.33 -19.20 -19.58
N ASP A 89 -50.00 -19.68 -18.37
CA ASP A 89 -50.19 -21.08 -17.94
C ASP A 89 -51.40 -21.26 -16.99
N LYS A 90 -52.42 -20.40 -17.08
CA LYS A 90 -53.72 -20.58 -16.40
C LYS A 90 -54.88 -20.62 -17.38
#